data_AF-A0AAF1BPE8-F1
#
_entry.id   AF-A0AAF1BPE8-F1
#
_cell.length_a   1.000
_cell.length_b   1.000
_cell.length_c   1.000
_cell.angle_alpha   90.00
_cell.angle_beta   90.00
_cell.angle_gamma   90.00
#
_symmetry.space_group_name_H-M   'P 1'
#
loop_
_entity.id
_entity.type
_entity.pdbx_description
1 polymer ?
#
loop_
_entity_poly.entity_id
_entity_poly.type
_entity_poly.pdbx_seq_one_letter_code
_entity_poly.pdbx_strand_id
1 'polypeptide(L)'
;MRTDAVLLAVLALAHLAAGAPAPFRRLTNREAIQSGLPLPMPHSTTTTSSAAPSSAPGSCTFGQNWQQYTDGIAGIYAPPVCQSGNQWYQSGQAYNFAIDAINQSCYVQMDKCQLAANQGGNKNPLTVANCNGPQIQACLAQAQKTVNGAASSSASTTSTSSSATTTSKPASSTSTTTSSSATASPSTTVPPPACASGGNWQQYTAGIAGINAPPVCQSGKYWYQSGQQYNFPIDAINQSCYVQMNNCQLAANQSGNKSPLTVSNCNGAQIQACLDQAKTTVKNAGY
;
A
#
# COMPACT_ATOMS: atom_id res chain seq x y z
N MET A 1 -56.97 32.57 9.63
CA MET A 1 -55.79 33.22 10.25
C MET A 1 -54.59 32.33 10.01
N ARG A 2 -53.50 32.93 9.51
CA ARG A 2 -52.16 32.37 9.25
C ARG A 2 -51.97 31.63 7.91
N THR A 3 -51.88 32.44 6.87
CA THR A 3 -50.96 32.26 5.74
C THR A 3 -49.55 32.77 6.12
N ASP A 4 -48.56 32.41 5.30
CA ASP A 4 -47.23 33.04 5.14
C ASP A 4 -46.06 32.53 6.01
N ALA A 5 -45.32 31.55 5.47
CA ALA A 5 -43.89 31.34 5.76
C ALA A 5 -43.17 30.49 4.69
N VAL A 6 -43.43 30.71 3.39
CA VAL A 6 -42.68 30.06 2.29
C VAL A 6 -42.42 31.05 1.16
N LEU A 7 -41.61 32.09 1.39
CA LEU A 7 -41.03 32.88 0.29
C LEU A 7 -39.93 33.83 0.77
N LEU A 8 -38.72 33.34 1.09
CA LEU A 8 -37.51 34.19 1.19
C LEU A 8 -36.22 33.35 1.33
N ALA A 9 -35.83 32.65 0.27
CA ALA A 9 -34.46 32.11 0.13
C ALA A 9 -34.10 31.76 -1.32
N VAL A 10 -34.52 32.58 -2.29
CA VAL A 10 -34.03 32.48 -3.69
C VAL A 10 -33.71 33.89 -4.18
N LEU A 11 -32.62 34.49 -3.69
CA LEU A 11 -31.95 35.60 -4.37
C LEU A 11 -30.54 35.80 -3.79
N ALA A 12 -29.58 35.02 -4.27
CA ALA A 12 -28.15 35.33 -4.18
C ALA A 12 -27.40 34.70 -5.37
N LEU A 13 -27.87 35.01 -6.58
CA LEU A 13 -27.09 34.90 -7.81
C LEU A 13 -26.54 36.31 -8.11
N ALA A 14 -25.25 36.53 -7.88
CA ALA A 14 -24.37 37.32 -8.75
C ALA A 14 -23.06 37.69 -8.03
N HIS A 15 -21.97 37.60 -8.81
CA HIS A 15 -20.64 38.17 -8.60
C HIS A 15 -19.64 37.36 -7.78
N LEU A 16 -18.93 36.46 -8.47
CA LEU A 16 -17.48 36.48 -8.40
C LEU A 16 -16.91 36.37 -9.82
N ALA A 17 -16.42 37.51 -10.32
CA ALA A 17 -15.81 37.65 -11.62
C ALA A 17 -14.46 36.92 -11.69
N ALA A 18 -14.21 36.33 -12.84
CA ALA A 18 -12.96 35.69 -13.22
C ALA A 18 -11.77 36.67 -13.10
N GLY A 19 -10.87 36.41 -12.15
CA GLY A 19 -9.51 36.91 -12.19
C GLY A 19 -8.66 35.97 -13.04
N ALA A 20 -8.33 36.37 -14.25
CA ALA A 20 -7.35 35.67 -15.07
C ALA A 20 -5.99 35.68 -14.33
N PRO A 21 -5.30 34.52 -14.17
CA PRO A 21 -3.97 34.50 -13.59
C PRO A 21 -3.01 35.23 -14.53
N ALA A 22 -2.30 36.22 -13.98
CA ALA A 22 -1.22 36.89 -14.69
C ALA A 22 -0.19 35.84 -15.19
N PRO A 23 0.35 35.99 -16.42
CA PRO A 23 1.37 35.08 -16.90
C PRO A 23 2.60 35.18 -15.99
N PHE A 24 2.96 34.06 -15.36
CA PHE A 24 4.24 33.89 -14.69
C PHE A 24 5.35 34.19 -15.71
N ARG A 25 5.97 35.38 -15.62
CA ARG A 25 7.26 35.62 -16.24
C ARG A 25 8.24 34.62 -15.65
N ARG A 26 8.74 33.69 -16.48
CA ARG A 26 9.99 32.99 -16.18
C ARG A 26 11.08 34.05 -16.04
N LEU A 27 11.45 34.37 -14.81
CA LEU A 27 12.73 34.98 -14.51
C LEU A 27 13.79 34.02 -15.02
N THR A 28 14.43 34.40 -16.12
CA THR A 28 15.64 33.73 -16.58
C THR A 28 16.76 34.06 -15.57
N ASN A 29 17.69 33.13 -15.37
CA ASN A 29 18.80 33.19 -14.40
C ASN A 29 19.75 34.40 -14.52
N ARG A 30 19.44 35.40 -15.33
CA ARG A 30 20.34 36.49 -15.69
C ARG A 30 20.17 37.76 -14.84
N GLU A 31 19.11 37.88 -14.04
CA GLU A 31 18.89 39.07 -13.16
C GLU A 31 19.19 38.82 -11.68
N ALA A 32 19.51 37.60 -11.26
CA ALA A 32 19.87 37.28 -9.87
C ALA A 32 21.35 37.60 -9.52
N ILE A 33 22.15 38.12 -10.46
CA ILE A 33 23.61 38.32 -10.28
C ILE A 33 23.96 39.76 -9.87
N GLN A 34 22.98 40.68 -9.80
CA GLN A 34 23.25 42.12 -9.59
C GLN A 34 22.92 42.65 -8.18
N SER A 35 22.58 41.76 -7.25
CA SER A 35 22.50 42.08 -5.82
C SER A 35 23.64 41.36 -5.13
N GLY A 36 24.67 42.10 -4.72
CA GLY A 36 25.92 41.60 -4.11
C GLY A 36 25.72 40.89 -2.77
N LEU A 37 25.00 39.77 -2.79
CA LEU A 37 24.87 38.81 -1.71
C LEU A 37 25.97 37.74 -1.84
N PRO A 38 26.55 37.29 -0.73
CA PRO A 38 27.68 36.37 -0.73
C PRO A 38 27.32 35.08 -1.48
N LEU A 39 28.14 34.73 -2.48
CA LEU A 39 28.02 33.49 -3.24
C LEU A 39 28.14 32.30 -2.27
N PRO A 40 27.18 31.36 -2.26
CA PRO A 40 27.36 30.11 -1.52
C PRO A 40 28.51 29.33 -2.17
N MET A 41 29.52 29.02 -1.37
CA MET A 41 30.63 28.16 -1.78
C MET A 41 30.07 26.80 -2.24
N PRO A 42 30.69 26.14 -3.24
CA PRO A 42 30.33 24.78 -3.61
C PRO A 42 30.72 23.86 -2.45
N HIS A 43 29.78 23.61 -1.54
CA HIS A 43 29.87 22.49 -0.64
C HIS A 43 29.76 21.23 -1.48
N SER A 44 30.91 20.67 -1.85
CA SER A 44 31.03 19.25 -2.13
C SER A 44 30.75 18.51 -0.83
N THR A 45 29.48 18.42 -0.44
CA THR A 45 29.04 17.46 0.55
C THR A 45 29.11 16.09 -0.11
N THR A 46 30.29 15.50 -0.08
CA THR A 46 30.44 14.05 -0.03
C THR A 46 29.78 13.60 1.26
N THR A 47 28.44 13.54 1.26
CA THR A 47 27.69 12.83 2.28
C THR A 47 27.96 11.37 2.00
N THR A 48 29.00 10.83 2.63
CA THR A 48 29.17 9.41 2.82
C THR A 48 28.00 8.97 3.70
N SER A 49 26.85 8.74 3.08
CA SER A 49 25.71 8.07 3.71
C SER A 49 26.18 6.65 4.00
N SER A 50 26.71 6.44 5.20
CA SER A 50 26.86 5.12 5.77
C SER A 50 25.47 4.49 5.76
N ALA A 51 25.19 3.67 4.75
CA ALA A 51 24.01 2.84 4.70
C ALA A 51 24.00 2.04 6.00
N ALA A 52 23.06 2.35 6.90
CA ALA A 52 22.89 1.56 8.10
C ALA A 52 22.71 0.10 7.64
N PRO A 53 23.49 -0.85 8.17
CA PRO A 53 23.37 -2.23 7.77
C PRO A 53 21.93 -2.67 8.03
N SER A 54 21.23 -3.04 6.95
CA SER A 54 19.97 -3.76 7.04
C SER A 54 20.22 -5.02 7.84
N SER A 55 19.81 -5.01 9.11
CA SER A 55 19.86 -6.19 9.95
C SER A 55 19.15 -7.33 9.22
N ALA A 56 19.84 -8.46 9.06
CA ALA A 56 19.26 -9.72 8.61
C ALA A 56 17.94 -9.99 9.34
N PRO A 57 17.00 -10.77 8.75
CA PRO A 57 15.72 -11.10 9.39
C PRO A 57 15.97 -11.48 10.86
N GLY A 58 15.49 -10.62 11.76
CA GLY A 58 15.79 -10.75 13.18
C GLY A 58 15.35 -12.13 13.67
N SER A 59 16.21 -12.79 14.44
CA SER A 59 15.84 -14.05 15.08
C SER A 59 14.70 -13.79 16.06
N CYS A 60 13.60 -14.50 15.91
CA CYS A 60 12.56 -14.52 16.93
C CYS A 60 13.14 -15.02 18.25
N THR A 61 13.00 -14.23 19.33
CA THR A 61 13.39 -14.68 20.68
C THR A 61 12.63 -15.94 21.09
N PHE A 62 11.42 -16.13 20.54
CA PHE A 62 10.56 -17.29 20.76
C PHE A 62 10.00 -17.77 19.42
N GLY A 63 10.25 -19.05 19.08
CA GLY A 63 9.64 -19.72 17.93
C GLY A 63 10.30 -19.45 16.57
N GLN A 64 9.64 -19.93 15.51
CA GLN A 64 10.06 -19.70 14.13
C GLN A 64 9.59 -18.34 13.61
N ASN A 65 10.35 -17.74 12.69
CA ASN A 65 9.92 -16.56 11.96
C ASN A 65 8.86 -16.95 10.92
N TRP A 66 7.65 -16.43 11.09
CA TRP A 66 6.53 -16.62 10.18
C TRP A 66 6.56 -15.69 8.97
N GLN A 67 7.37 -14.63 9.01
CA GLN A 67 7.61 -13.81 7.82
C GLN A 67 8.61 -14.52 6.90
N GLN A 68 8.07 -15.24 5.91
CA GLN A 68 8.85 -16.00 4.94
C GLN A 68 9.26 -15.17 3.71
N TYR A 69 8.78 -13.92 3.58
CA TYR A 69 9.21 -13.04 2.51
C TYR A 69 10.63 -12.52 2.79
N THR A 70 11.62 -13.09 2.09
CA THR A 70 13.04 -12.74 2.24
C THR A 70 13.54 -11.76 1.20
N ASP A 71 12.73 -11.43 0.20
CA ASP A 71 13.13 -10.45 -0.81
C ASP A 71 13.00 -9.04 -0.22
N GLY A 72 13.91 -8.15 -0.61
CA GLY A 72 13.93 -6.77 -0.15
C GLY A 72 14.69 -5.89 -1.11
N ILE A 73 14.05 -4.83 -1.61
CA ILE A 73 14.74 -3.82 -2.43
C ILE A 73 15.77 -3.13 -1.56
N ALA A 74 17.01 -3.03 -2.05
CA ALA A 74 18.15 -2.49 -1.32
C ALA A 74 18.39 -3.15 0.06
N GLY A 75 18.03 -4.44 0.20
CA GLY A 75 18.19 -5.19 1.44
C GLY A 75 17.22 -4.74 2.54
N ILE A 76 16.13 -4.05 2.21
CA ILE A 76 15.12 -3.66 3.21
C ILE A 76 14.12 -4.81 3.34
N TYR A 77 14.29 -5.60 4.39
CA TYR A 77 13.50 -6.81 4.64
C TYR A 77 12.29 -6.54 5.54
N ALA A 78 11.27 -7.39 5.39
CA ALA A 78 10.12 -7.38 6.27
C ALA A 78 10.54 -7.83 7.69
N PRO A 79 10.11 -7.13 8.75
CA PRO A 79 10.46 -7.53 10.11
C PRO A 79 9.97 -8.95 10.43
N PRO A 80 10.68 -9.69 11.29
CA PRO A 80 10.24 -11.02 11.68
C PRO A 80 8.88 -10.98 12.39
N VAL A 81 8.10 -12.04 12.20
CA VAL A 81 6.85 -12.28 12.92
C VAL A 81 7.00 -13.54 13.73
N CYS A 82 6.86 -13.43 15.04
CA CYS A 82 7.13 -14.50 15.98
C CYS A 82 5.82 -14.99 16.60
N GLN A 83 5.68 -16.30 16.81
CA GLN A 83 4.52 -16.86 17.49
C GLN A 83 4.88 -17.25 18.92
N SER A 84 4.03 -16.86 19.87
CA SER A 84 4.08 -17.34 21.25
C SER A 84 2.67 -17.70 21.70
N GLY A 85 2.42 -18.99 21.93
CA GLY A 85 1.08 -19.51 22.18
C GLY A 85 0.12 -19.21 21.02
N ASN A 86 -1.02 -18.59 21.34
CA ASN A 86 -2.06 -18.22 20.37
C ASN A 86 -1.92 -16.77 19.86
N GLN A 87 -0.79 -16.13 20.11
CA GLN A 87 -0.54 -14.75 19.69
C GLN A 87 0.67 -14.66 18.78
N TRP A 88 0.61 -13.73 17.83
CA TRP A 88 1.70 -13.39 16.93
C TRP A 88 2.26 -12.02 17.30
N TYR A 89 3.56 -11.86 17.20
CA TYR A 89 4.27 -10.65 17.61
C TYR A 89 5.09 -10.11 16.47
N GLN A 90 4.98 -8.81 16.23
CA GLN A 90 5.79 -8.07 15.27
C GLN A 90 6.28 -6.80 15.96
N SER A 91 7.60 -6.60 16.05
CA SER A 91 8.20 -5.42 16.69
C SER A 91 7.64 -5.09 18.08
N GLY A 92 7.29 -6.11 18.87
CA GLY A 92 6.70 -5.96 20.22
C GLY A 92 5.18 -5.76 20.27
N GLN A 93 4.51 -5.60 19.13
CA GLN A 93 3.05 -5.54 19.04
C GLN A 93 2.46 -6.95 18.94
N ALA A 94 1.38 -7.21 19.68
CA ALA A 94 0.69 -8.50 19.70
C ALA A 94 -0.53 -8.50 18.76
N TYR A 95 -0.74 -9.61 18.07
CA TYR A 95 -1.82 -9.83 17.11
C TYR A 95 -2.54 -11.14 17.42
N ASN A 96 -3.85 -11.15 17.19
CA ASN A 96 -4.71 -12.32 17.39
C ASN A 96 -4.72 -13.26 16.19
N PHE A 97 -4.16 -12.86 15.04
CA PHE A 97 -4.13 -13.65 13.82
C PHE A 97 -2.76 -13.55 13.15
N ALA A 98 -2.27 -14.67 12.62
CA ALA A 98 -1.00 -14.74 11.90
C ALA A 98 -0.97 -13.76 10.71
N ILE A 99 -2.06 -13.73 9.94
CA ILE A 99 -2.14 -12.94 8.71
C ILE A 99 -2.03 -11.44 9.00
N ASP A 100 -2.61 -10.95 10.09
CA ASP A 100 -2.53 -9.54 10.49
C ASP A 100 -1.09 -9.16 10.84
N ALA A 101 -0.39 -10.00 11.61
CA ALA A 101 1.00 -9.75 11.99
C ALA A 101 1.93 -9.76 10.77
N ILE A 102 1.75 -10.71 9.84
CA ILE A 102 2.56 -10.81 8.62
C ILE A 102 2.25 -9.65 7.66
N ASN A 103 0.99 -9.28 7.49
CA ASN A 103 0.60 -8.11 6.71
C ASN A 103 1.23 -6.84 7.29
N GLN A 104 1.20 -6.66 8.61
CA GLN A 104 1.84 -5.52 9.25
C GLN A 104 3.35 -5.51 9.03
N SER A 105 4.01 -6.67 9.11
CA SER A 105 5.42 -6.80 8.77
C SER A 105 5.71 -6.35 7.33
N CYS A 106 4.87 -6.74 6.37
CA CYS A 106 4.98 -6.28 4.98
C CYS A 106 4.83 -4.75 4.84
N TYR A 107 3.87 -4.14 5.53
CA TYR A 107 3.71 -2.67 5.49
C TYR A 107 4.89 -1.94 6.13
N VAL A 108 5.44 -2.44 7.24
CA VAL A 108 6.65 -1.85 7.84
C VAL A 108 7.86 -1.97 6.90
N GLN A 109 7.97 -3.04 6.11
CA GLN A 109 8.97 -3.15 5.05
C GLN A 109 8.82 -2.05 4.02
N MET A 110 7.59 -1.86 3.53
CA MET A 110 7.24 -0.86 2.53
C MET A 110 7.56 0.55 3.03
N ASP A 111 7.18 0.90 4.25
CA ASP A 111 7.46 2.23 4.84
C ASP A 111 8.97 2.50 4.93
N LYS A 112 9.74 1.50 5.38
CA LYS A 112 11.22 1.60 5.40
C LYS A 112 11.80 1.75 4.00
N CYS A 113 11.24 1.03 3.03
CA CYS A 113 11.65 1.13 1.63
C CYS A 113 11.36 2.52 1.06
N GLN A 114 10.17 3.07 1.28
CA GLN A 114 9.81 4.41 0.85
C GLN A 114 10.72 5.47 1.49
N LEU A 115 10.99 5.35 2.80
CA LEU A 115 11.88 6.28 3.49
C LEU A 115 13.30 6.24 2.88
N ALA A 116 13.83 5.05 2.65
CA ALA A 116 15.14 4.88 2.02
C ALA A 116 15.17 5.38 0.58
N ALA A 117 14.10 5.16 -0.20
CA ALA A 117 13.96 5.70 -1.56
C ALA A 117 13.96 7.22 -1.57
N ASN A 118 13.22 7.85 -0.66
CA ASN A 118 13.19 9.31 -0.53
C ASN A 118 14.55 9.87 -0.10
N GLN A 119 15.25 9.23 0.84
CA GLN A 119 16.60 9.62 1.25
C GLN A 119 17.65 9.38 0.14
N GLY A 120 17.48 8.33 -0.67
CA GLY A 120 18.36 7.96 -1.77
C GLY A 120 18.10 8.72 -3.09
N GLY A 121 17.17 9.68 -3.09
CA GLY A 121 16.82 10.46 -4.28
C GLY A 121 16.05 9.67 -5.35
N ASN A 122 15.30 8.64 -4.95
CA ASN A 122 14.42 7.85 -5.81
C ASN A 122 15.11 7.26 -7.05
N LYS A 123 16.28 6.63 -6.87
CA LYS A 123 17.06 6.02 -7.96
C LYS A 123 16.75 4.53 -8.09
N ASN A 124 16.60 4.04 -9.32
CA ASN A 124 16.40 2.62 -9.60
C ASN A 124 17.53 1.77 -8.98
N PRO A 125 17.23 0.67 -8.24
CA PRO A 125 15.92 0.05 -8.01
C PRO A 125 15.08 0.60 -6.85
N LEU A 126 15.63 1.51 -6.05
CA LEU A 126 15.01 2.04 -4.83
C LEU A 126 14.19 3.31 -5.14
N THR A 127 13.01 3.10 -5.71
CA THR A 127 12.00 4.15 -5.95
C THR A 127 10.77 3.90 -5.08
N VAL A 128 10.07 4.95 -4.66
CA VAL A 128 8.78 4.81 -3.94
C VAL A 128 7.78 3.95 -4.73
N ALA A 129 7.80 4.04 -6.07
CA ALA A 129 6.97 3.22 -6.94
C ALA A 129 7.30 1.71 -6.83
N ASN A 130 8.58 1.35 -6.78
CA ASN A 130 8.99 -0.05 -6.63
C ASN A 130 8.69 -0.58 -5.22
N CYS A 131 8.82 0.26 -4.19
CA CYS A 131 8.44 -0.08 -2.82
C CYS A 131 6.94 -0.37 -2.69
N ASN A 132 6.09 0.46 -3.31
CA ASN A 132 4.62 0.37 -3.19
C ASN A 132 3.95 -0.56 -4.20
N GLY A 133 4.68 -0.98 -5.23
CA GLY A 133 4.16 -1.88 -6.25
C GLY A 133 4.58 -3.32 -6.01
N PRO A 134 5.58 -3.83 -6.75
CA PRO A 134 5.89 -5.25 -6.79
C PRO A 134 6.38 -5.82 -5.45
N GLN A 135 7.14 -5.06 -4.65
CA GLN A 135 7.70 -5.58 -3.39
C GLN A 135 6.60 -5.87 -2.37
N ILE A 136 5.73 -4.90 -2.09
CA ILE A 136 4.63 -5.09 -1.13
C ILE A 136 3.64 -6.16 -1.61
N GLN A 137 3.33 -6.20 -2.92
CA GLN A 137 2.44 -7.22 -3.48
C GLN A 137 3.03 -8.63 -3.33
N ALA A 138 4.33 -8.80 -3.60
CA ALA A 138 5.01 -10.06 -3.40
C ALA A 138 5.04 -10.47 -1.92
N CYS A 139 5.28 -9.51 -1.01
CA CYS A 139 5.24 -9.75 0.43
C CYS A 139 3.86 -10.22 0.89
N LEU A 140 2.80 -9.50 0.53
CA LEU A 140 1.42 -9.83 0.91
C LEU A 140 0.97 -11.16 0.28
N ALA A 141 1.35 -11.44 -0.97
CA ALA A 141 1.07 -12.73 -1.61
C ALA A 141 1.79 -13.88 -0.87
N GLN A 142 3.03 -13.66 -0.44
CA GLN A 142 3.76 -14.64 0.36
C GLN A 142 3.12 -14.81 1.75
N ALA A 143 2.64 -13.73 2.37
CA ALA A 143 1.93 -13.78 3.64
C ALA A 143 0.72 -14.71 3.59
N GLN A 144 -0.10 -14.59 2.53
CA GLN A 144 -1.24 -15.48 2.29
C GLN A 144 -0.82 -16.94 2.11
N LYS A 145 0.27 -17.19 1.38
CA LYS A 145 0.82 -18.55 1.22
C LYS A 145 1.28 -19.13 2.56
N THR A 146 1.97 -18.36 3.38
CA THR A 146 2.43 -18.81 4.70
C THR A 146 1.26 -19.25 5.57
N VAL A 147 0.21 -18.44 5.68
CA VAL A 147 -0.93 -18.79 6.57
C VAL A 147 -1.74 -19.97 6.03
N ASN A 148 -1.90 -20.08 4.71
CA ASN A 148 -2.59 -21.21 4.08
C ASN A 148 -1.77 -22.51 4.18
N GLY A 149 -0.44 -22.42 4.07
CA GLY A 149 0.46 -23.56 4.19
C GLY A 149 0.55 -24.09 5.62
N ALA A 150 0.61 -23.20 6.61
CA ALA A 150 0.68 -23.60 8.02
C ALA A 150 -0.57 -24.34 8.50
N ALA A 151 -1.75 -24.02 7.97
CA ALA A 151 -2.98 -24.76 8.26
C ALA A 151 -2.91 -26.24 7.80
N SER A 152 -2.06 -26.55 6.81
CA SER A 152 -1.90 -27.91 6.28
C SER A 152 -0.88 -28.75 7.04
N SER A 153 0.00 -28.15 7.85
CA SER A 153 1.08 -28.87 8.54
C SER A 153 0.69 -29.41 9.93
N SER A 154 -0.51 -29.10 10.42
CA SER A 154 -0.96 -29.50 11.77
C SER A 154 -1.54 -30.92 11.86
N ALA A 155 -1.55 -31.70 10.77
CA ALA A 155 -2.11 -33.04 10.74
C ALA A 155 -1.14 -34.06 10.14
N SER A 156 0.00 -34.32 10.79
CA SER A 156 0.79 -35.57 10.64
C SER A 156 2.07 -35.52 11.49
N THR A 157 2.03 -36.02 12.72
CA THR A 157 3.25 -36.52 13.39
C THR A 157 2.93 -37.81 14.13
N THR A 158 2.87 -38.91 13.35
CA THR A 158 3.08 -40.26 13.87
C THR A 158 4.04 -40.98 12.93
N SER A 159 5.28 -41.09 13.41
CA SER A 159 6.21 -42.20 13.25
C SER A 159 7.15 -42.32 12.02
N THR A 160 8.39 -42.59 12.41
CA THR A 160 9.38 -43.54 11.86
C THR A 160 10.45 -43.01 10.91
N SER A 161 11.65 -42.93 11.49
CA SER A 161 12.96 -42.88 10.87
C SER A 161 13.17 -44.00 9.86
N SER A 162 13.80 -43.70 8.72
CA SER A 162 14.78 -44.58 8.05
C SER A 162 15.56 -43.81 6.97
N SER A 163 16.88 -43.95 7.06
CA SER A 163 17.89 -43.44 6.13
C SER A 163 17.77 -44.03 4.73
N ALA A 164 18.08 -43.23 3.69
CA ALA A 164 18.81 -43.70 2.51
C ALA A 164 19.34 -42.53 1.68
N THR A 165 20.66 -42.50 1.54
CA THR A 165 21.47 -41.78 0.56
C THR A 165 21.11 -42.14 -0.89
N THR A 166 21.13 -41.17 -1.81
CA THR A 166 21.61 -41.38 -3.20
C THR A 166 21.88 -40.05 -3.91
N THR A 167 23.06 -40.01 -4.53
CA THR A 167 23.65 -38.94 -5.34
C THR A 167 23.13 -39.00 -6.78
N SER A 168 22.79 -37.87 -7.41
CA SER A 168 22.67 -37.75 -8.88
C SER A 168 22.78 -36.30 -9.39
N LYS A 169 23.94 -36.01 -10.01
CA LYS A 169 24.28 -35.19 -11.19
C LYS A 169 23.29 -34.11 -11.74
N PRO A 170 23.73 -32.85 -11.95
CA PRO A 170 22.94 -31.85 -12.69
C PRO A 170 23.20 -31.90 -14.21
N ALA A 171 22.14 -31.70 -15.00
CA ALA A 171 22.20 -31.47 -16.45
C ALA A 171 21.83 -30.01 -16.76
N SER A 172 22.71 -29.34 -17.50
CA SER A 172 22.52 -28.01 -18.06
C SER A 172 21.45 -28.01 -19.16
N SER A 173 20.55 -27.05 -19.11
CA SER A 173 19.77 -26.64 -20.28
C SER A 173 19.66 -25.11 -20.32
N THR A 174 20.32 -24.55 -21.33
CA THR A 174 20.24 -23.16 -21.77
C THR A 174 19.02 -23.01 -22.66
N SER A 175 18.15 -22.05 -22.36
CA SER A 175 17.06 -21.65 -23.25
C SER A 175 16.97 -20.13 -23.31
N THR A 176 17.39 -19.60 -24.45
CA THR A 176 17.21 -18.22 -24.90
C THR A 176 15.79 -18.05 -25.44
N THR A 177 15.00 -17.17 -24.84
CA THR A 177 13.69 -16.75 -25.37
C THR A 177 13.70 -15.25 -25.66
N THR A 178 13.61 -14.93 -26.94
CA THR A 178 13.46 -13.59 -27.51
C THR A 178 11.98 -13.21 -27.47
N SER A 179 11.61 -12.17 -26.72
CA SER A 179 10.22 -11.71 -26.63
C SER A 179 10.00 -10.44 -27.47
N SER A 180 9.14 -10.56 -28.48
CA SER A 180 8.65 -9.48 -29.33
C SER A 180 7.69 -8.57 -28.58
N SER A 181 7.88 -7.26 -28.72
CA SER A 181 7.03 -6.19 -28.19
C SER A 181 5.71 -6.11 -28.96
N ALA A 182 4.60 -6.44 -28.30
CA ALA A 182 3.25 -6.20 -28.80
C ALA A 182 2.69 -4.88 -28.25
N THR A 183 2.26 -4.01 -29.14
CA THR A 183 1.62 -2.72 -28.88
C THR A 183 0.24 -2.96 -28.25
N ALA A 184 0.03 -2.46 -27.03
CA ALA A 184 -1.24 -2.62 -26.30
C ALA A 184 -2.35 -1.74 -26.90
N SER A 185 -3.45 -2.37 -27.31
CA SER A 185 -4.71 -1.69 -27.62
C SER A 185 -5.30 -1.01 -26.37
N PRO A 186 -5.97 0.14 -26.51
CA PRO A 186 -6.64 0.81 -25.40
C PRO A 186 -7.76 -0.09 -24.86
N SER A 187 -7.59 -0.60 -23.64
CA SER A 187 -8.66 -1.30 -22.92
C SER A 187 -9.76 -0.31 -22.57
N THR A 188 -10.92 -0.48 -23.18
CA THR A 188 -12.17 0.13 -22.74
C THR A 188 -12.49 -0.41 -21.35
N THR A 189 -12.38 0.45 -20.34
CA THR A 189 -12.67 0.14 -18.95
C THR A 189 -14.15 -0.18 -18.80
N VAL A 190 -14.50 -1.47 -18.83
CA VAL A 190 -15.84 -1.94 -18.45
C VAL A 190 -16.04 -1.55 -16.98
N PRO A 191 -17.08 -0.77 -16.63
CA PRO A 191 -17.33 -0.41 -15.24
C PRO A 191 -17.50 -1.68 -14.41
N PRO A 192 -16.89 -1.76 -13.21
CA PRO A 192 -17.03 -2.93 -12.35
C PRO A 192 -18.52 -3.15 -12.05
N PRO A 193 -18.99 -4.41 -12.01
CA PRO A 193 -20.39 -4.72 -11.73
C PRO A 193 -20.81 -4.06 -10.41
N ALA A 194 -21.90 -3.29 -10.45
CA ALA A 194 -22.49 -2.68 -9.27
C ALA A 194 -22.93 -3.78 -8.29
N CYS A 195 -22.75 -3.56 -6.98
CA CYS A 195 -23.16 -4.53 -5.96
C CYS A 195 -24.65 -4.86 -6.10
N ALA A 196 -24.97 -6.10 -6.43
CA ALA A 196 -26.35 -6.58 -6.44
C ALA A 196 -26.85 -6.69 -4.99
N SER A 197 -27.95 -6.00 -4.67
CA SER A 197 -28.82 -6.00 -3.46
C SER A 197 -28.22 -6.07 -2.03
N GLY A 198 -26.93 -6.34 -1.84
CA GLY A 198 -26.26 -6.52 -0.55
C GLY A 198 -25.61 -5.26 0.04
N GLY A 199 -25.78 -4.11 -0.63
CA GLY A 199 -25.19 -2.84 -0.22
C GLY A 199 -23.66 -2.80 -0.39
N ASN A 200 -23.11 -1.58 -0.41
CA ASN A 200 -21.66 -1.39 -0.36
C ASN A 200 -21.19 -1.52 1.10
N TRP A 201 -20.34 -2.51 1.39
CA TRP A 201 -19.76 -2.72 2.72
C TRP A 201 -18.64 -1.74 3.05
N GLN A 202 -18.09 -1.05 2.04
CA GLN A 202 -17.14 0.03 2.27
C GLN A 202 -17.89 1.32 2.58
N GLN A 203 -17.96 1.67 3.87
CA GLN A 203 -18.69 2.85 4.37
C GLN A 203 -17.82 4.12 4.42
N TYR A 204 -16.50 4.00 4.21
CA TYR A 204 -15.61 5.16 4.26
C TYR A 204 -15.72 6.00 2.96
N THR A 205 -16.33 7.18 3.07
CA THR A 205 -16.56 8.13 1.96
C THR A 205 -15.77 9.42 2.08
N ALA A 206 -15.00 9.61 3.16
CA ALA A 206 -14.25 10.83 3.43
C ALA A 206 -12.88 10.87 2.72
N GLY A 207 -12.81 10.35 1.48
CA GLY A 207 -11.58 10.33 0.70
C GLY A 207 -11.06 11.73 0.35
N ILE A 208 -9.75 11.94 0.49
CA ILE A 208 -9.13 13.21 0.08
C ILE A 208 -9.33 13.40 -1.43
N ALA A 209 -9.73 14.62 -1.81
CA ALA A 209 -10.07 14.99 -3.20
C ALA A 209 -11.15 14.09 -3.84
N GLY A 210 -12.04 13.50 -3.04
CA GLY A 210 -13.13 12.65 -3.54
C GLY A 210 -12.68 11.26 -4.01
N ILE A 211 -11.44 10.87 -3.72
CA ILE A 211 -10.91 9.54 -4.06
C ILE A 211 -11.45 8.55 -3.03
N ASN A 212 -12.58 7.94 -3.37
CA ASN A 212 -13.27 6.99 -2.51
C ASN A 212 -12.74 5.57 -2.68
N ALA A 213 -12.85 4.79 -1.61
CA ALA A 213 -12.49 3.40 -1.63
C ALA A 213 -13.45 2.62 -2.53
N PRO A 214 -12.97 1.64 -3.34
CA PRO A 214 -13.84 0.86 -4.21
C PRO A 214 -14.93 0.13 -3.41
N PRO A 215 -16.12 -0.07 -3.98
CA PRO A 215 -17.18 -0.75 -3.28
C PRO A 215 -16.80 -2.21 -2.98
N VAL A 216 -17.26 -2.70 -1.83
CA VAL A 216 -17.16 -4.11 -1.44
C VAL A 216 -18.57 -4.69 -1.43
N CYS A 217 -18.79 -5.72 -2.23
CA CYS A 217 -20.09 -6.35 -2.40
C CYS A 217 -20.10 -7.71 -1.70
N GLN A 218 -21.18 -8.06 -1.01
CA GLN A 218 -21.38 -9.41 -0.49
C GLN A 218 -22.19 -10.24 -1.49
N SER A 219 -21.79 -11.49 -1.72
CA SER A 219 -22.60 -12.48 -2.44
C SER A 219 -22.48 -13.85 -1.75
N GLY A 220 -23.58 -14.26 -1.13
CA GLY A 220 -23.61 -15.44 -0.25
C GLY A 220 -22.66 -15.28 0.94
N LYS A 221 -21.74 -16.23 1.10
CA LYS A 221 -20.73 -16.23 2.18
C LYS A 221 -19.40 -15.57 1.81
N TYR A 222 -19.33 -14.92 0.65
CA TYR A 222 -18.10 -14.33 0.14
C TYR A 222 -18.26 -12.84 -0.09
N TRP A 223 -17.15 -12.12 -0.02
CA TRP A 223 -17.06 -10.69 -0.30
C TRP A 223 -16.24 -10.47 -1.57
N TYR A 224 -16.62 -9.47 -2.34
CA TYR A 224 -16.02 -9.18 -3.63
C TYR A 224 -15.59 -7.71 -3.69
N GLN A 225 -14.36 -7.48 -4.13
CA GLN A 225 -13.81 -6.16 -4.37
C GLN A 225 -13.09 -6.19 -5.72
N SER A 226 -13.52 -5.36 -6.67
CA SER A 226 -12.94 -5.31 -8.03
C SER A 226 -12.78 -6.69 -8.70
N GLY A 227 -13.75 -7.60 -8.51
CA GLY A 227 -13.74 -8.95 -9.07
C GLY A 227 -12.93 -9.98 -8.29
N GLN A 228 -12.19 -9.58 -7.25
CA GLN A 228 -11.49 -10.51 -6.35
C GLN A 228 -12.43 -11.01 -5.26
N GLN A 229 -12.36 -12.31 -4.94
CA GLN A 229 -13.18 -12.97 -3.92
C GLN A 229 -12.42 -13.10 -2.60
N TYR A 230 -13.09 -12.85 -1.48
CA TYR A 230 -12.57 -12.93 -0.13
C TYR A 230 -13.47 -13.78 0.77
N ASN A 231 -12.86 -14.49 1.71
CA ASN A 231 -13.54 -15.33 2.68
C ASN A 231 -14.00 -14.57 3.93
N PHE A 232 -13.46 -13.38 4.16
CA PHE A 232 -13.78 -12.54 5.32
C PHE A 232 -14.08 -11.11 4.86
N PRO A 233 -15.07 -10.43 5.48
CA PRO A 233 -15.43 -9.06 5.11
C PRO A 233 -14.27 -8.10 5.38
N ILE A 234 -13.54 -8.30 6.49
CA ILE A 234 -12.46 -7.41 6.90
C ILE A 234 -11.33 -7.39 5.86
N ASP A 235 -11.00 -8.53 5.24
CA ASP A 235 -9.98 -8.62 4.20
C ASP A 235 -10.38 -7.83 2.95
N ALA A 236 -11.64 -7.98 2.52
CA ALA A 236 -12.17 -7.29 1.35
C ALA A 236 -12.22 -5.76 1.56
N ILE A 237 -12.64 -5.31 2.75
CA ILE A 237 -12.73 -3.89 3.09
C ILE A 237 -11.33 -3.29 3.28
N ASN A 238 -10.40 -4.01 3.93
CA ASN A 238 -9.00 -3.59 4.03
C ASN A 238 -8.39 -3.43 2.65
N GLN A 239 -8.62 -4.38 1.74
CA GLN A 239 -8.12 -4.26 0.37
C GLN A 239 -8.72 -3.05 -0.36
N SER A 240 -10.01 -2.80 -0.20
CA SER A 240 -10.66 -1.59 -0.71
C SER A 240 -9.98 -0.31 -0.20
N CYS A 241 -9.65 -0.24 1.09
CA CYS A 241 -8.91 0.88 1.67
C CYS A 241 -7.51 1.05 1.05
N TYR A 242 -6.76 -0.03 0.83
CA TYR A 242 -5.45 0.06 0.18
C TYR A 242 -5.53 0.50 -1.28
N VAL A 243 -6.56 0.07 -2.02
CA VAL A 243 -6.80 0.56 -3.39
C VAL A 243 -7.11 2.06 -3.37
N GLN A 244 -7.91 2.55 -2.40
CA GLN A 244 -8.15 3.98 -2.21
C GLN A 244 -6.85 4.75 -2.01
N MET A 245 -6.00 4.27 -1.10
CA MET A 245 -4.73 4.89 -0.78
C MET A 245 -3.81 4.94 -2.00
N ASN A 246 -3.73 3.86 -2.78
CA ASN A 246 -2.95 3.84 -4.02
C ASN A 246 -3.47 4.84 -5.07
N ASN A 247 -4.79 4.92 -5.25
CA ASN A 247 -5.41 5.91 -6.14
C ASN A 247 -5.15 7.35 -5.65
N CYS A 248 -5.17 7.57 -4.33
CA CYS A 248 -4.84 8.85 -3.72
C CYS A 248 -3.39 9.23 -3.99
N GLN A 249 -2.45 8.32 -3.76
CA GLN A 249 -1.03 8.57 -4.02
C GLN A 249 -0.76 8.85 -5.49
N LEU A 250 -1.41 8.12 -6.41
CA LEU A 250 -1.30 8.37 -7.84
C LEU A 250 -1.78 9.77 -8.20
N ALA A 251 -2.94 10.17 -7.68
CA ALA A 251 -3.49 11.51 -7.91
C ALA A 251 -2.63 12.61 -7.25
N ALA A 252 -2.05 12.36 -6.07
CA ALA A 252 -1.10 13.25 -5.42
C ALA A 252 0.16 13.45 -6.27
N ASN A 253 0.72 12.38 -6.82
CA ASN A 253 1.87 12.48 -7.71
C ASN A 253 1.52 13.25 -9.00
N GLN A 254 0.34 13.01 -9.58
CA GLN A 254 -0.14 13.72 -10.76
C GLN A 254 -0.41 15.21 -10.49
N SER A 255 -0.84 15.58 -9.28
CA SER A 255 -1.08 16.97 -8.89
C SER A 255 0.20 17.74 -8.55
N GLY A 256 1.34 17.06 -8.50
CA GLY A 256 2.60 17.62 -8.00
C GLY A 256 2.64 17.76 -6.48
N ASN A 257 1.97 16.87 -5.76
CA ASN A 257 1.88 16.83 -4.30
C ASN A 257 1.38 18.14 -3.67
N LYS A 258 0.34 18.73 -4.27
CA LYS A 258 -0.25 19.97 -3.76
C LYS A 258 -1.29 19.70 -2.70
N SER A 259 -1.23 20.44 -1.59
CA SER A 259 -2.22 20.36 -0.51
C SER A 259 -3.66 20.55 -1.04
N PRO A 260 -4.63 19.73 -0.62
CA PRO A 260 -4.54 18.69 0.42
C PRO A 260 -4.04 17.32 -0.05
N LEU A 261 -3.79 17.16 -1.35
CA LEU A 261 -3.49 15.88 -2.00
C LEU A 261 -1.97 15.63 -2.07
N THR A 262 -1.41 15.20 -0.94
CA THR A 262 -0.02 14.79 -0.81
C THR A 262 0.07 13.29 -0.54
N VAL A 263 1.15 12.63 -0.98
CA VAL A 263 1.39 11.21 -0.67
C VAL A 263 1.36 10.94 0.86
N SER A 264 1.88 11.88 1.65
CA SER A 264 1.84 11.79 3.12
C SER A 264 0.42 11.81 3.68
N ASN A 265 -0.49 12.60 3.10
CA ASN A 265 -1.87 12.64 3.56
C ASN A 265 -2.62 11.35 3.15
N CYS A 266 -2.31 10.81 1.97
CA CYS A 266 -2.86 9.55 1.49
C CYS A 266 -2.45 8.34 2.36
N ASN A 267 -1.17 8.23 2.71
CA ASN A 267 -0.63 7.14 3.56
C ASN A 267 -0.83 7.37 5.07
N GLY A 268 -1.30 8.55 5.48
CA GLY A 268 -1.46 8.93 6.87
C GLY A 268 -2.89 8.72 7.38
N ALA A 269 -3.51 9.81 7.82
CA ALA A 269 -4.81 9.78 8.47
C ALA A 269 -5.94 9.19 7.60
N GLN A 270 -5.87 9.33 6.27
CA GLN A 270 -6.91 8.83 5.38
C GLN A 270 -6.99 7.29 5.40
N ILE A 271 -5.88 6.60 5.17
CA ILE A 271 -5.87 5.14 5.17
C ILE A 271 -6.22 4.60 6.56
N GLN A 272 -5.71 5.22 7.62
CA GLN A 272 -6.01 4.81 9.00
C GLN A 272 -7.51 4.96 9.31
N ALA A 273 -8.12 6.09 8.93
CA ALA A 273 -9.55 6.30 9.09
C ALA A 273 -10.39 5.29 8.28
N CYS A 274 -9.94 4.92 7.08
CA CYS A 274 -10.58 3.88 6.28
C CYS A 274 -10.52 2.51 6.98
N LEU A 275 -9.34 2.11 7.47
CA LEU A 275 -9.14 0.84 8.17
C LEU A 275 -9.89 0.78 9.51
N ASP A 276 -9.98 1.89 10.24
CA ASP A 276 -10.74 1.93 11.49
C ASP A 276 -12.26 1.91 11.23
N GLN A 277 -12.72 2.56 10.16
CA GLN A 277 -14.10 2.41 9.69
C GLN A 277 -14.37 0.98 9.24
N ALA A 278 -13.42 0.31 8.59
CA ALA A 278 -13.55 -1.09 8.18
C ALA A 278 -13.81 -2.00 9.38
N LYS A 279 -12.99 -1.89 10.43
CA LYS A 279 -13.17 -2.62 11.70
C LYS A 279 -14.55 -2.36 12.32
N THR A 280 -14.97 -1.10 12.33
CA THR A 280 -16.28 -0.69 12.88
C THR A 280 -17.42 -1.30 12.07
N THR A 281 -17.33 -1.29 10.75
CA THR A 281 -18.35 -1.88 9.86
C THR A 281 -18.49 -3.39 10.09
N VAL A 282 -17.37 -4.11 10.15
CA VAL A 282 -17.35 -5.57 10.39
C VAL A 282 -17.95 -5.90 11.76
N LYS A 283 -17.54 -5.18 12.80
CA LYS A 283 -18.07 -5.33 14.15
C LYS A 283 -19.58 -5.09 14.22
N ASN A 284 -20.07 -4.02 13.58
CA ASN A 284 -21.50 -3.69 13.57
C ASN A 284 -22.34 -4.73 12.80
N ALA A 285 -21.73 -5.42 11.85
CA ALA A 285 -22.37 -6.49 11.09
C ALA A 285 -22.33 -7.85 11.81
N GLY A 286 -21.71 -7.94 12.99
CA GLY A 286 -21.66 -9.17 13.80
C GLY A 286 -20.63 -10.20 13.34
N TYR A 287 -19.55 -9.76 12.68
CA TYR A 287 -18.42 -10.58 12.25
C TYR A 287 -17.20 -10.40 13.14
#